data_AF-A0AAP2PSG6-F1
#
_entry.id   AF-A0AAP2PSG6-F1
#
_cell.length_a   1.000
_cell.length_b   1.000
_cell.length_c   1.000
_cell.angle_alpha   90.00
_cell.angle_beta   90.00
_cell.angle_gamma   90.00
#
_symmetry.space_group_name_H-M   'P 1'
#
loop_
_entity.id
_entity.type
_entity.pdbx_description
1 polymer ?
#
loop_
_entity_poly.entity_id
_entity_poly.type
_entity_poly.pdbx_seq_one_letter_code
_entity_poly.pdbx_strand_id
1 'polypeptide(L)'
;MGQFFGSIYCWFEDFFGLELANYMWGLASPEQTTNLFIGIGLWMLGISFSMAAIFYYVVNHPQLNHWWGWFIFLLLNAVFNGIMGCQWVLIDYYAGKMYNVDPLTNQQVPLNIYESNCICFGISNMILSVLAFFIISCIIKWWSTSVSAAPFVK
;
A
#
# COMPACT_ATOMS: atom_id res chain seq x y z
N MET A 1 0.42 14.84 7.13
CA MET A 1 0.36 13.38 6.88
C MET A 1 0.83 12.98 5.48
N GLY A 2 0.63 13.79 4.43
CA GLY A 2 1.14 13.48 3.08
C GLY A 2 2.63 13.25 2.97
N GLN A 3 3.42 14.02 3.74
CA GLN A 3 4.86 13.82 3.78
C GLN A 3 5.28 12.50 4.44
N PHE A 4 4.49 11.99 5.39
CA PHE A 4 4.80 10.72 6.05
C PHE A 4 4.60 9.54 5.11
N PHE A 5 3.41 9.41 4.51
CA PHE A 5 3.16 8.35 3.55
C PHE A 5 4.04 8.48 2.31
N GLY A 6 4.18 9.69 1.76
CA GLY A 6 5.06 9.93 0.62
C GLY A 6 6.51 9.53 0.91
N SER A 7 7.05 9.88 2.09
CA SER A 7 8.40 9.48 2.49
C SER A 7 8.57 7.95 2.59
N ILE A 8 7.58 7.24 3.15
CA ILE A 8 7.60 5.78 3.27
C ILE A 8 7.53 5.09 1.92
N TYR A 9 6.64 5.54 1.02
CA TYR A 9 6.56 4.96 -0.33
C TYR A 9 7.81 5.30 -1.15
N CYS A 10 8.38 6.50 -1.02
CA CYS A 10 9.62 6.88 -1.69
C CYS A 10 10.84 6.04 -1.28
N TRP A 11 10.79 5.22 -0.23
CA TRP A 11 11.84 4.21 0.01
C TRP A 11 11.97 3.20 -1.14
N PHE A 12 10.90 3.02 -1.93
CA PHE A 12 10.88 2.15 -3.10
C PHE A 12 10.90 2.95 -4.42
N GLU A 13 11.26 4.23 -4.38
CA GLU A 13 11.27 5.10 -5.56
C GLU A 13 12.15 4.53 -6.68
N ASP A 14 13.31 3.97 -6.35
CA ASP A 14 14.19 3.30 -7.32
C ASP A 14 13.55 2.06 -7.98
N PHE A 15 12.50 1.50 -7.35
CA PHE A 15 11.84 0.28 -7.81
C PHE A 15 10.63 0.56 -8.73
N PHE A 16 9.82 1.57 -8.44
CA PHE A 16 8.66 1.94 -9.26
C PHE A 16 8.88 3.18 -10.15
N GLY A 17 9.95 3.93 -9.93
CA GLY A 17 10.39 5.04 -10.78
C GLY A 17 9.99 6.43 -10.26
N LEU A 18 10.92 7.38 -10.42
CA LEU A 18 10.78 8.79 -10.02
C LEU A 18 9.60 9.51 -10.71
N GLU A 19 9.34 9.23 -11.99
CA GLU A 19 8.23 9.85 -12.73
C GLU A 19 6.87 9.49 -12.13
N LEU A 20 6.71 8.22 -11.76
CA LEU A 20 5.50 7.76 -11.08
C LEU A 20 5.42 8.34 -9.66
N ALA A 21 6.55 8.48 -8.96
CA ALA A 21 6.58 9.16 -7.66
C ALA A 21 6.08 10.61 -7.78
N ASN A 22 6.61 11.36 -8.74
CA ASN A 22 6.23 12.75 -8.99
C ASN A 22 4.76 12.88 -9.39
N TYR A 23 4.24 11.95 -10.19
CA TYR A 23 2.81 11.88 -10.49
C TYR A 23 1.97 11.66 -9.22
N MET A 24 2.35 10.71 -8.38
CA MET A 24 1.62 10.40 -7.14
C MET A 24 1.71 11.48 -6.06
N TRP A 25 2.80 12.27 -6.08
CA TRP A 25 2.93 13.48 -5.27
C TRP A 25 2.04 14.62 -5.74
N GLY A 26 1.49 14.52 -6.95
CA GLY A 26 0.68 15.56 -7.59
C GLY A 26 1.50 16.66 -8.24
N LEU A 27 2.75 16.36 -8.63
CA LEU A 27 3.72 17.31 -9.17
C LEU A 27 3.90 17.21 -10.69
N ALA A 28 3.50 16.10 -11.30
CA ALA A 28 3.84 15.78 -12.69
C ALA A 28 2.71 15.98 -13.70
N SER A 29 1.44 15.97 -13.27
CA SER A 29 0.27 16.06 -14.16
C SER A 29 -0.71 17.14 -13.71
N PRO A 30 -1.30 17.93 -14.64
CA PRO A 30 -2.33 18.91 -14.30
C PRO A 30 -3.63 18.27 -13.83
N GLU A 31 -3.91 17.02 -14.23
CA GLU A 31 -5.12 16.28 -13.85
C GLU A 31 -5.03 15.71 -12.42
N GLN A 32 -3.81 15.54 -11.91
CA GLN A 32 -3.54 14.99 -10.60
C GLN A 32 -2.68 15.94 -9.79
N THR A 33 -3.34 16.84 -9.04
CA THR A 33 -2.68 17.81 -8.15
C THR A 33 -2.71 17.38 -6.68
N THR A 34 -3.34 16.23 -6.39
CA THR A 34 -3.50 15.73 -5.02
C THR A 34 -2.47 14.65 -4.70
N ASN A 35 -2.09 14.55 -3.42
CA ASN A 35 -1.16 13.54 -2.96
C ASN A 35 -1.87 12.18 -2.79
N LEU A 36 -1.69 11.32 -3.80
CA LEU A 36 -2.26 9.97 -3.84
C LEU A 36 -1.69 9.04 -2.77
N PHE A 37 -0.44 9.27 -2.31
CA PHE A 37 0.16 8.45 -1.26
C PHE A 37 -0.63 8.49 0.05
N ILE A 38 -1.30 9.61 0.36
CA ILE A 38 -2.19 9.70 1.54
C ILE A 38 -3.34 8.72 1.41
N GLY A 39 -4.04 8.75 0.27
CA GLY A 39 -5.21 7.91 0.04
C GLY A 39 -4.84 6.43 0.11
N ILE A 40 -3.82 6.03 -0.65
CA ILE A 40 -3.35 4.64 -0.72
C ILE A 40 -2.80 4.19 0.63
N GLY A 41 -2.03 5.04 1.32
CA GLY A 41 -1.48 4.76 2.64
C GLY A 41 -2.55 4.57 3.73
N LEU A 42 -3.60 5.40 3.75
CA LEU A 42 -4.70 5.25 4.70
C LEU A 42 -5.52 3.99 4.44
N TRP A 43 -5.80 3.67 3.17
CA TRP A 43 -6.45 2.41 2.81
C TRP A 43 -5.61 1.21 3.23
N MET A 44 -4.29 1.28 3.03
CA MET A 44 -3.39 0.22 3.44
C MET A 44 -3.42 -0.02 4.95
N LEU A 45 -3.39 1.05 5.75
CA LEU A 45 -3.53 0.95 7.19
C LEU A 45 -4.92 0.42 7.60
N GLY A 46 -5.99 0.87 6.95
CA GLY A 46 -7.35 0.44 7.23
C GLY A 46 -7.58 -1.05 6.94
N ILE A 47 -7.07 -1.55 5.82
CA ILE A 47 -7.13 -2.98 5.46
C ILE A 47 -6.28 -3.80 6.44
N SER A 48 -5.04 -3.37 6.70
CA SER A 48 -4.14 -4.07 7.63
C SER A 48 -4.71 -4.13 9.05
N PHE A 49 -5.33 -3.05 9.51
CA PHE A 49 -6.01 -3.00 10.81
C PHE A 49 -7.22 -3.94 10.85
N SER A 50 -8.07 -3.90 9.82
CA SER A 50 -9.26 -4.76 9.74
C SER A 50 -8.87 -6.23 9.72
N MET A 51 -7.83 -6.58 8.96
CA MET A 51 -7.34 -7.95 8.84
C MET A 51 -6.75 -8.45 10.16
N ALA A 52 -5.99 -7.60 10.87
CA ALA A 52 -5.48 -7.91 12.21
C ALA A 52 -6.62 -8.04 13.23
N ALA A 53 -7.61 -7.14 13.20
CA ALA A 53 -8.76 -7.20 14.11
C ALA A 53 -9.58 -8.47 13.92
N ILE A 54 -9.83 -8.89 12.67
CA ILE A 54 -10.50 -10.16 12.37
C ILE A 54 -9.71 -11.33 12.96
N PHE A 55 -8.39 -11.37 12.76
CA PHE A 55 -7.55 -12.43 13.29
C PHE A 55 -7.56 -12.49 14.83
N TYR A 56 -7.39 -11.36 15.52
CA TYR A 56 -7.21 -11.34 16.97
C TYR A 56 -8.51 -11.35 17.79
N TYR A 57 -9.65 -10.95 17.20
CA TYR A 57 -10.92 -10.82 17.93
C TYR A 57 -12.06 -11.69 17.37
N VAL A 58 -12.05 -12.03 16.07
CA VAL A 58 -13.15 -12.79 15.44
C VAL A 58 -12.78 -14.26 15.26
N VAL A 59 -11.54 -14.55 14.85
CA VAL A 59 -11.08 -15.92 14.59
C VAL A 59 -10.72 -16.61 15.92
N ASN A 60 -11.64 -17.43 16.43
CA ASN A 60 -11.39 -18.31 17.59
C ASN A 60 -11.37 -19.80 17.18
N HIS A 61 -10.70 -20.11 16.07
CA HIS A 61 -10.60 -21.49 15.57
C HIS A 61 -9.22 -22.10 15.92
N PRO A 62 -9.14 -23.26 16.57
CA PRO A 62 -7.88 -23.83 17.09
C PRO A 62 -6.81 -24.13 16.02
N GLN A 63 -7.21 -24.33 14.76
CA GLN A 63 -6.27 -24.53 13.62
C GLN A 63 -5.76 -23.22 12.99
N LEU A 64 -6.32 -22.07 13.36
CA LEU A 64 -5.91 -20.75 12.85
C LEU A 64 -5.38 -19.85 13.97
N ASN A 65 -5.63 -20.20 15.23
CA ASN A 65 -5.18 -19.49 16.43
C ASN A 65 -3.71 -19.78 16.80
N HIS A 66 -2.83 -19.87 15.81
CA HIS A 66 -1.40 -20.07 16.03
C HIS A 66 -0.59 -19.32 14.97
N TRP A 67 0.74 -19.28 15.13
CA TRP A 67 1.63 -18.48 14.29
C TRP A 67 1.46 -18.73 12.77
N TRP A 68 1.17 -19.96 12.36
CA TRP A 68 0.83 -20.28 10.96
C TRP A 68 -0.46 -19.61 10.46
N GLY A 69 -1.50 -19.51 11.28
CA GLY A 69 -2.72 -18.78 10.91
C GLY A 69 -2.45 -17.28 10.79
N TRP A 70 -1.63 -16.73 11.69
CA TRP A 70 -1.18 -15.33 11.59
C TRP A 70 -0.44 -15.07 10.27
N PHE A 71 0.44 -16.00 9.85
CA PHE A 71 1.16 -15.89 8.58
C PHE A 71 0.22 -15.94 7.37
N ILE A 72 -0.83 -16.77 7.41
CA ILE A 72 -1.86 -16.78 6.35
C ILE A 72 -2.58 -15.43 6.27
N PHE A 73 -2.98 -14.85 7.40
CA PHE A 73 -3.61 -13.53 7.42
C PHE A 73 -2.67 -12.40 6.97
N LEU A 74 -1.37 -12.51 7.29
CA LEU A 74 -0.35 -11.60 6.77
C LEU A 74 -0.23 -11.70 5.25
N LEU A 75 -0.16 -12.92 4.70
CA LEU A 75 -0.08 -13.12 3.25
C LEU A 75 -1.33 -12.60 2.54
N LEU A 76 -2.51 -12.88 3.09
CA LEU A 76 -3.77 -12.35 2.54
C LEU A 76 -3.78 -10.82 2.58
N ASN A 77 -3.38 -10.22 3.71
CA ASN A 77 -3.25 -8.76 3.82
C ASN A 77 -2.32 -8.19 2.74
N ALA A 78 -1.15 -8.83 2.56
CA ALA A 78 -0.15 -8.42 1.58
C ALA A 78 -0.73 -8.44 0.16
N VAL A 79 -1.36 -9.55 -0.23
CA VAL A 79 -1.95 -9.71 -1.56
C VAL A 79 -3.08 -8.70 -1.81
N PHE A 80 -4.00 -8.51 -0.85
CA PHE A 80 -5.08 -7.55 -0.98
C PHE A 80 -4.56 -6.11 -1.14
N ASN A 81 -3.59 -5.70 -0.32
CA ASN A 81 -2.99 -4.37 -0.43
C ASN A 81 -2.20 -4.20 -1.73
N GLY A 82 -1.47 -5.23 -2.17
CA GLY A 82 -0.74 -5.20 -3.44
C GLY A 82 -1.66 -5.00 -4.64
N ILE A 83 -2.76 -5.75 -4.70
CA ILE A 83 -3.78 -5.60 -5.75
C ILE A 83 -4.40 -4.21 -5.68
N MET A 84 -4.85 -3.76 -4.51
CA MET A 84 -5.46 -2.44 -4.36
C MET A 84 -4.52 -1.29 -4.77
N GLY A 85 -3.25 -1.36 -4.36
CA GLY A 85 -2.25 -0.36 -4.74
C GLY A 85 -1.97 -0.34 -6.24
N CYS A 86 -1.89 -1.51 -6.87
CA CYS A 86 -1.70 -1.63 -8.31
C CYS A 86 -2.92 -1.11 -9.09
N GLN A 87 -4.13 -1.52 -8.69
CA GLN A 87 -5.38 -1.12 -9.35
C GLN A 87 -5.59 0.39 -9.31
N TRP A 88 -5.26 1.04 -8.20
CA TRP A 88 -5.41 2.49 -8.07
C TRP A 88 -4.59 3.25 -9.12
N VAL A 89 -3.34 2.86 -9.29
CA VAL A 89 -2.42 3.50 -10.26
C VAL A 89 -2.77 3.10 -11.70
N LEU A 90 -3.15 1.84 -11.93
CA LEU A 90 -3.56 1.36 -13.26
C LEU A 90 -4.82 2.05 -13.77
N ILE A 91 -5.80 2.34 -12.92
CA ILE A 91 -7.01 3.08 -13.33
C ILE A 91 -6.64 4.45 -13.88
N ASP A 92 -5.71 5.15 -13.22
CA ASP A 92 -5.24 6.46 -13.68
C ASP A 92 -4.37 6.36 -14.94
N TYR A 93 -3.59 5.29 -15.08
CA TYR A 93 -2.79 4.99 -16.28
C TYR A 93 -3.69 4.76 -17.51
N TYR A 94 -4.69 3.86 -17.40
CA TYR A 94 -5.62 3.57 -18.49
C TYR A 94 -6.60 4.71 -18.78
N ALA A 95 -6.86 5.58 -17.80
CA ALA A 95 -7.61 6.82 -18.01
C ALA A 95 -6.80 7.89 -18.77
N GLY A 96 -5.51 7.67 -19.04
CA GLY A 96 -4.67 8.60 -19.79
C GLY A 96 -4.32 9.88 -19.02
N LYS A 97 -4.35 9.86 -17.69
CA LYS A 97 -4.08 11.05 -16.86
C LYS A 97 -2.59 11.34 -16.63
N MET A 98 -1.73 10.40 -17.03
CA MET A 98 -0.29 10.45 -16.81
C MET A 98 0.44 11.20 -17.94
N TYR A 99 0.13 12.48 -18.09
CA TYR A 99 0.78 13.38 -19.05
C TYR A 99 1.22 14.67 -18.36
N ASN A 100 2.19 15.35 -18.95
CA ASN A 100 2.59 16.70 -18.60
C ASN A 100 2.30 17.65 -19.77
N VAL A 101 2.22 18.96 -19.52
CA VAL A 101 2.03 19.97 -20.56
C VAL A 101 3.33 20.76 -20.69
N ASP A 102 3.92 20.72 -21.88
CA ASP A 102 5.14 21.49 -22.16
C ASP A 102 4.80 23.00 -22.18
N PRO A 103 5.42 23.83 -21.32
CA PRO A 103 5.11 25.26 -21.21
C PRO A 103 5.47 26.08 -22.46
N LEU A 104 6.31 25.56 -23.36
CA LEU A 104 6.71 26.27 -24.57
C LEU A 104 5.79 25.98 -25.76
N THR A 105 5.24 24.77 -25.83
CA THR A 105 4.46 24.29 -26.98
C THR A 105 2.98 24.07 -26.67
N ASN A 106 2.59 24.09 -25.38
CA ASN A 106 1.26 23.71 -24.88
C ASN A 106 0.80 22.32 -25.36
N GLN A 107 1.73 21.44 -25.70
CA GLN A 107 1.42 20.08 -26.12
C GLN A 107 1.43 19.12 -24.93
N GLN A 108 0.57 18.11 -24.98
CA GLN A 108 0.54 17.02 -24.02
C GLN A 108 1.70 16.07 -24.32
N VAL A 109 2.62 15.93 -23.37
CA VAL A 109 3.74 14.99 -23.43
C VAL A 109 3.47 13.86 -22.43
N PRO A 110 3.39 12.60 -22.87
CA PRO A 110 3.18 11.49 -21.95
C PRO A 110 4.35 11.38 -20.97
N LEU A 111 4.05 11.15 -19.69
CA LEU A 111 5.08 10.87 -18.69
C LEU A 111 5.73 9.52 -19.02
N ASN A 112 7.01 9.36 -18.68
CA ASN A 112 7.75 8.12 -18.91
C ASN A 112 7.37 7.03 -17.88
N ILE A 113 6.08 6.73 -17.79
CA ILE A 113 5.47 5.78 -16.87
C ILE A 113 4.91 4.63 -17.71
N TYR A 114 5.25 3.40 -17.35
CA TYR A 114 4.77 2.19 -18.00
C TYR A 114 3.94 1.35 -17.03
N GLU A 115 3.19 0.37 -17.57
CA GLU A 115 2.44 -0.60 -16.76
C GLU A 115 3.33 -1.32 -15.73
N SER A 116 4.59 -1.59 -16.09
CA SER A 116 5.57 -2.20 -15.17
C SER A 116 5.79 -1.37 -13.91
N ASN A 117 5.82 -0.04 -14.02
CA ASN A 117 5.99 0.88 -12.89
C ASN A 117 4.80 0.79 -11.94
N CYS A 118 3.58 0.65 -12.49
CA CYS A 118 2.35 0.48 -11.73
C CYS A 118 2.33 -0.85 -10.95
N ILE A 119 2.84 -1.92 -11.56
CA ILE A 119 2.99 -3.23 -10.90
C ILE A 119 4.05 -3.17 -9.80
N CYS A 120 5.20 -2.54 -10.06
CA CYS A 120 6.26 -2.33 -9.07
C CYS A 120 5.75 -1.52 -7.87
N PHE A 121 4.91 -0.51 -8.10
CA PHE A 121 4.26 0.24 -7.03
C PHE A 121 3.33 -0.65 -6.20
N GLY A 122 2.51 -1.49 -6.84
CA GLY A 122 1.68 -2.47 -6.15
C GLY A 122 2.49 -3.42 -5.25
N ILE A 123 3.63 -3.93 -5.75
CA ILE A 123 4.55 -4.77 -4.97
C ILE A 123 5.16 -3.98 -3.79
N SER A 124 5.49 -2.71 -4.00
CA SER A 124 5.98 -1.84 -2.91
C SER A 124 4.92 -1.68 -1.82
N ASN A 125 3.66 -1.45 -2.20
CA ASN A 125 2.54 -1.39 -1.26
C ASN A 125 2.32 -2.71 -0.52
N MET A 126 2.47 -3.85 -1.21
CA MET A 126 2.42 -5.17 -0.59
C MET A 126 3.47 -5.30 0.52
N ILE A 127 4.73 -4.93 0.27
CA ILE A 127 5.81 -5.01 1.26
C ILE A 127 5.53 -4.07 2.45
N LEU A 128 5.09 -2.84 2.18
CA LEU A 128 4.75 -1.88 3.24
C LEU A 128 3.56 -2.36 4.09
N SER A 129 2.58 -3.01 3.48
CA SER A 129 1.42 -3.56 4.21
C SER A 129 1.81 -4.70 5.14
N VAL A 130 2.85 -5.48 4.81
CA VAL A 130 3.40 -6.51 5.70
C VAL A 130 3.98 -5.86 6.96
N LEU A 131 4.74 -4.78 6.81
CA LEU A 131 5.28 -4.02 7.95
C LEU A 131 4.15 -3.42 8.79
N ALA A 132 3.15 -2.80 8.16
CA ALA A 132 2.01 -2.23 8.86
C ALA A 132 1.23 -3.28 9.65
N PHE A 133 0.90 -4.43 9.02
CA PHE A 133 0.21 -5.54 9.67
C PHE A 133 1.01 -6.09 10.85
N PHE A 134 2.33 -6.21 10.72
CA PHE A 134 3.20 -6.64 11.81
C PHE A 134 3.17 -5.66 13.00
N ILE A 135 3.33 -4.35 12.74
CA ILE A 135 3.28 -3.31 13.78
C ILE A 135 1.91 -3.32 14.47
N ILE A 136 0.82 -3.35 13.70
CA ILE A 136 -0.54 -3.40 14.23
C ILE A 136 -0.76 -4.66 15.07
N SER A 137 -0.27 -5.81 14.60
CA SER A 137 -0.34 -7.08 15.35
C SER A 137 0.38 -6.95 16.69
N CYS A 138 1.57 -6.35 16.73
CA CYS A 138 2.31 -6.12 17.98
C CYS A 138 1.57 -5.19 18.95
N ILE A 139 0.80 -4.23 18.46
CA ILE A 139 0.00 -3.31 19.30
C ILE A 139 -1.22 -4.04 19.87
N ILE A 140 -2.00 -4.70 19.00
CA ILE A 140 -3.30 -5.32 19.35
C ILE A 140 -3.11 -6.58 20.21
N LYS A 141 -2.00 -7.30 20.06
CA LYS A 141 -1.69 -8.53 20.79
C LYS A 141 -1.87 -8.40 22.32
N TRP A 142 -1.56 -7.25 22.90
CA TRP A 142 -1.63 -7.03 24.35
C TRP A 142 -3.06 -6.92 24.89
N TRP A 143 -4.03 -6.65 24.02
CA TRP A 143 -5.44 -6.50 24.39
C TRP A 143 -6.30 -7.71 23.97
N SER A 144 -5.73 -8.70 23.26
CA SER A 144 -6.44 -9.93 22.91
C SER A 144 -6.31 -10.98 24.02
N THR A 145 -7.45 -11.49 24.48
CA THR A 145 -7.55 -12.54 25.51
C THR A 145 -7.37 -13.95 24.95
N SER A 146 -7.47 -14.14 23.63
CA SER A 146 -7.52 -15.49 23.00
C SER A 146 -6.24 -15.89 22.24
N VAL A 147 -5.45 -14.93 21.74
CA VAL A 147 -4.27 -15.16 20.86
C VAL A 147 -3.06 -14.35 21.34
N SER A 148 -2.78 -14.33 22.64
CA SER A 148 -1.69 -13.51 23.19
C SER A 148 -0.28 -14.07 22.94
N ALA A 149 -0.13 -15.20 22.23
CA ALA A 149 1.17 -15.78 21.89
C ALA A 149 1.68 -15.24 20.53
N ALA A 150 0.94 -15.40 19.43
CA ALA A 150 1.39 -14.97 18.10
C ALA A 150 1.62 -13.44 18.00
N PRO A 151 2.70 -12.95 17.36
CA PRO A 151 3.62 -13.68 16.46
C PRO A 151 4.83 -14.32 17.17
N PHE A 152 4.92 -14.24 18.49
CA PHE A 152 6.03 -14.79 19.25
C PHE A 152 5.65 -16.17 19.79
N VAL A 153 6.33 -17.21 19.31
CA VAL A 153 6.15 -18.57 19.84
C VAL A 153 6.51 -18.56 21.33
N LYS A 154 5.69 -19.21 22.17
CA LYS A 154 6.11 -19.62 23.52
C LYS A 154 6.91 -20.91 23.40
#